data_AF-A0A954X1B9-F1
#
_entry.id   AF-A0A954X1B9-F1
#
_cell.length_a   1.000
_cell.length_b   1.000
_cell.length_c   1.000
_cell.angle_alpha   90.00
_cell.angle_beta   90.00
_cell.angle_gamma   90.00
#
_symmetry.space_group_name_H-M   'P 1'
#
loop_
_entity.id
_entity.type
_entity.pdbx_description
1 polymer ?
#
loop_
_entity_poly.entity_id
_entity_poly.type
_entity_poly.pdbx_seq_one_letter_code
_entity_poly.pdbx_strand_id
1 'polypeptide(L)'
;MVLLTLICFPDAASAQRSPHTVHLAPSVQAKSSPDQQWYPRSLSTQIGTIETFDADQLSIQLEGQSVPTRFASQRVLEITLAQVPADQQAAITSFNQGDYGTALPALIRCISEHDASSRPPVWRQQWLSMLAAQAAMRSGRGDICLELVRQLDARPLPAMMLGLLPIDWTGEFGANDAFIEIAVRHASSESLAVKLVAASWLLRSPKYQSAAESALKRLSALTDRKWIAMLAAQLIWRTKTPPEIVASY
;
A
#
# COMPACT_ATOMS: atom_id res chain seq x y z
N MET A 1 -40.02 -18.96 47.19
CA MET A 1 -38.91 -19.84 46.74
C MET A 1 -38.72 -19.59 45.25
N VAL A 2 -37.85 -18.63 44.90
CA VAL A 2 -37.59 -18.21 43.52
C VAL A 2 -36.17 -18.64 43.18
N LEU A 3 -36.03 -19.50 42.18
CA LEU A 3 -34.76 -20.01 41.68
C LEU A 3 -34.02 -18.87 40.95
N LEU A 4 -32.90 -18.42 41.49
CA LEU A 4 -31.97 -17.51 40.81
C LEU A 4 -31.10 -18.33 39.86
N THR A 5 -31.39 -18.26 38.57
CA THR A 5 -30.50 -18.77 37.51
C THR A 5 -29.37 -17.77 37.33
N LEU A 6 -28.18 -18.12 37.83
CA LEU A 6 -26.92 -17.46 37.44
C LEU A 6 -26.71 -17.70 35.95
N ILE A 7 -26.98 -16.69 35.13
CA ILE A 7 -26.50 -16.65 33.75
C ILE A 7 -25.02 -16.28 33.82
N CYS A 8 -24.15 -17.29 33.76
CA CYS A 8 -22.76 -17.07 33.39
C CYS A 8 -22.74 -16.49 31.98
N PHE A 9 -22.44 -15.20 31.87
CA PHE A 9 -21.98 -14.65 30.61
C PHE A 9 -20.67 -15.35 30.27
N PRO A 10 -20.54 -16.03 29.12
CA PRO A 10 -19.23 -16.42 28.65
C PRO A 10 -18.41 -15.14 28.47
N ASP A 11 -17.17 -15.22 28.95
CA ASP A 11 -16.11 -14.24 28.79
C ASP A 11 -16.20 -13.55 27.43
N ALA A 12 -15.96 -12.23 27.44
CA ALA A 12 -15.76 -11.44 26.24
C ALA A 12 -14.77 -12.17 25.33
N ALA A 13 -15.30 -12.84 24.30
CA ALA A 13 -14.52 -13.57 23.35
C ALA A 13 -13.47 -12.61 22.81
N SER A 14 -12.21 -12.85 23.18
CA SER A 14 -11.06 -12.32 22.49
C SER A 14 -11.34 -12.54 21.01
N ALA A 15 -11.50 -11.47 20.23
CA ALA A 15 -11.59 -11.57 18.78
C ALA A 15 -10.38 -12.40 18.34
N GLN A 16 -10.62 -13.67 18.04
CA GLN A 16 -9.57 -14.66 17.87
C GLN A 16 -8.75 -14.17 16.69
N ARG A 17 -7.51 -13.75 16.96
CA ARG A 17 -6.66 -13.09 15.98
C ARG A 17 -6.20 -14.16 14.97
N SER A 18 -7.05 -14.43 13.99
CA SER A 18 -6.82 -15.47 12.99
C SER A 18 -5.46 -15.26 12.30
N PRO A 19 -4.64 -16.32 12.18
CA PRO A 19 -3.27 -16.19 11.72
C PRO A 19 -3.22 -15.81 10.24
N HIS A 20 -2.54 -14.71 9.93
CA HIS A 20 -2.27 -14.23 8.58
C HIS A 20 -1.13 -15.02 7.95
N THR A 21 -1.15 -15.13 6.62
CA THR A 21 -0.02 -15.65 5.85
C THR A 21 0.80 -14.48 5.33
N VAL A 22 2.10 -14.46 5.60
CA VAL A 22 3.02 -13.42 5.17
C VAL A 22 4.08 -14.02 4.27
N HIS A 23 4.21 -13.49 3.06
CA HIS A 23 5.27 -13.86 2.13
C HIS A 23 6.42 -12.85 2.20
N LEU A 24 7.62 -13.36 2.47
CA LEU A 24 8.81 -12.54 2.63
C LEU A 24 9.84 -12.83 1.53
N ALA A 25 10.47 -11.75 1.04
CA ALA A 25 11.64 -11.80 0.19
C ALA A 25 12.80 -12.53 0.90
N PRO A 26 13.72 -13.18 0.16
CA PRO A 26 14.90 -13.83 0.71
C PRO A 26 15.73 -12.88 1.58
N SER A 27 16.46 -13.41 2.57
CA SER A 27 17.37 -12.59 3.37
C SER A 27 18.60 -12.18 2.53
N VAL A 28 19.07 -10.94 2.74
CA VAL A 28 20.22 -10.36 2.02
C VAL A 28 21.54 -11.11 2.33
N GLN A 29 21.59 -11.89 3.42
CA GLN A 29 22.77 -12.65 3.83
C GLN A 29 23.12 -13.84 2.93
N ALA A 30 22.28 -14.24 1.98
CA ALA A 30 22.70 -15.13 0.92
C ALA A 30 23.61 -14.37 -0.07
N LYS A 31 24.89 -14.22 0.29
CA LYS A 31 25.98 -13.90 -0.64
C LYS A 31 26.01 -14.99 -1.70
N SER A 32 25.33 -14.78 -2.81
CA SER A 32 25.50 -15.60 -4.00
C SER A 32 26.82 -15.18 -4.64
N SER A 33 27.68 -16.16 -4.90
CA SER A 33 28.71 -16.02 -5.93
C SER A 33 28.06 -15.52 -7.24
N PRO A 34 28.78 -14.78 -8.10
CA PRO A 34 28.25 -14.25 -9.36
C PRO A 34 27.48 -15.29 -10.20
N ASP A 35 27.92 -16.56 -10.13
CA ASP A 35 27.34 -17.70 -10.87
C ASP A 35 25.99 -18.20 -10.32
N GLN A 36 25.57 -17.76 -9.13
CA GLN A 36 24.31 -18.14 -8.49
C GLN A 36 23.20 -17.08 -8.64
N GLN A 37 23.46 -15.95 -9.32
CA GLN A 37 22.47 -14.89 -9.51
C GLN A 37 21.24 -15.30 -10.34
N TRP A 38 21.35 -16.38 -11.14
CA TRP A 38 20.29 -16.86 -12.02
C TRP A 38 19.31 -17.86 -11.39
N TYR A 39 19.60 -18.39 -10.19
CA TYR A 39 18.71 -19.36 -9.56
C TYR A 39 17.60 -18.69 -8.75
N PRO A 40 16.33 -19.12 -8.91
CA PRO A 40 15.23 -18.59 -8.12
C PRO A 40 15.49 -18.86 -6.64
N ARG A 41 15.43 -17.80 -5.83
CA ARG A 41 15.54 -17.90 -4.37
C ARG A 41 14.15 -18.07 -3.79
N SER A 42 13.98 -19.09 -2.95
CA SER A 42 12.69 -19.37 -2.32
C SER A 42 12.24 -18.19 -1.46
N LEU A 43 10.98 -17.79 -1.65
CA LEU A 43 10.28 -16.94 -0.71
C LEU A 43 10.08 -17.69 0.60
N SER A 44 10.16 -16.99 1.73
CA SER A 44 9.81 -17.60 3.02
C SER A 44 8.40 -17.21 3.39
N THR A 45 7.56 -18.20 3.69
CA THR A 45 6.17 -18.00 4.15
C THR A 45 6.12 -18.13 5.66
N GLN A 46 5.44 -17.19 6.32
CA GLN A 46 5.23 -17.17 7.76
C GLN A 46 3.74 -17.16 8.05
N ILE A 47 3.29 -17.93 9.03
CA ILE A 47 1.88 -18.00 9.45
C ILE A 47 1.81 -17.56 10.90
N GLY A 48 0.99 -16.55 11.18
CA GLY A 48 0.88 -16.01 12.52
C GLY A 48 0.05 -14.73 12.63
N THR A 49 -0.07 -14.24 13.84
CA THR A 49 -0.84 -13.04 14.14
C THR A 49 0.04 -11.81 14.05
N ILE A 50 -0.29 -10.88 13.15
CA ILE A 50 0.44 -9.62 13.01
C ILE A 50 0.07 -8.69 14.16
N GLU A 51 1.07 -8.26 14.94
CA GLU A 51 0.89 -7.30 16.02
C GLU A 51 1.04 -5.87 15.51
N THR A 52 2.14 -5.60 14.82
CA THR A 52 2.46 -4.28 14.26
C THR A 52 3.09 -4.44 12.89
N PHE A 53 2.83 -3.48 12.01
CA PHE A 53 3.51 -3.38 10.73
C PHE A 53 3.64 -1.91 10.36
N ASP A 54 4.88 -1.43 10.24
CA ASP A 54 5.22 -0.04 9.96
C ASP A 54 6.29 0.05 8.86
N ALA A 55 6.82 1.26 8.64
CA ALA A 55 7.82 1.53 7.62
C ALA A 55 9.12 0.73 7.80
N ASP A 56 9.45 0.31 9.01
CA ASP A 56 10.73 -0.29 9.36
C ASP A 56 10.60 -1.81 9.54
N GLN A 57 9.54 -2.26 10.21
CA GLN A 57 9.39 -3.67 10.60
C GLN A 57 7.95 -4.19 10.62
N LEU A 58 7.87 -5.51 10.49
CA LEU A 58 6.70 -6.34 10.78
C LEU A 58 6.99 -7.13 12.06
N SER A 59 6.12 -7.01 13.07
CA SER A 59 6.08 -7.88 14.26
C SER A 59 4.95 -8.89 14.12
N ILE A 60 5.28 -10.19 14.15
CA ILE A 60 4.33 -11.29 13.99
C ILE A 60 4.54 -12.33 15.08
N GLN A 61 3.48 -12.70 15.78
CA GLN A 61 3.47 -13.85 16.67
C GLN A 61 3.22 -15.11 15.83
N LEU A 62 4.27 -15.91 15.63
CA LEU A 62 4.20 -17.15 14.86
C LEU A 62 3.43 -18.23 15.64
N GLU A 63 2.77 -19.14 14.91
CA GLU A 63 2.06 -20.26 15.51
C GLU A 63 3.00 -21.11 16.39
N GLY A 64 2.55 -21.45 17.60
CA GLY A 64 3.35 -22.20 18.57
C GLY A 64 4.45 -21.40 19.28
N GLN A 65 4.59 -20.09 19.00
CA GLN A 65 5.56 -19.22 19.66
C GLN A 65 4.88 -18.21 20.61
N SER A 66 5.49 -18.00 21.78
CA SER A 66 5.04 -17.01 22.75
C SER A 66 5.68 -15.62 22.56
N VAL A 67 6.77 -15.53 21.80
CA VAL A 67 7.51 -14.29 21.57
C VAL A 67 7.33 -13.85 20.10
N PRO A 68 6.98 -12.57 19.85
CA PRO A 68 6.87 -12.05 18.49
C PRO A 68 8.20 -12.09 17.75
N THR A 69 8.16 -12.57 16.51
CA THR A 69 9.29 -12.51 15.57
C THR A 69 9.21 -11.24 14.75
N ARG A 70 10.37 -10.61 14.50
CA ARG A 70 10.46 -9.36 13.72
C ARG A 70 11.11 -9.59 12.36
N PHE A 71 10.52 -8.98 11.35
CA PHE A 71 11.05 -8.95 9.99
C PHE A 71 11.17 -7.51 9.49
N ALA A 72 12.19 -7.21 8.69
CA ALA A 72 12.29 -5.90 8.06
C ALA A 72 11.12 -5.66 7.09
N SER A 73 10.49 -4.48 7.16
CA SER A 73 9.31 -4.11 6.38
C SER A 73 9.54 -4.26 4.88
N GLN A 74 10.74 -3.89 4.40
CA GLN A 74 11.16 -4.05 3.01
C GLN A 74 11.18 -5.50 2.49
N ARG A 75 11.15 -6.50 3.38
CA ARG A 75 11.07 -7.90 2.98
C ARG A 75 9.63 -8.38 2.81
N VAL A 76 8.64 -7.67 3.32
CA VAL A 76 7.24 -8.08 3.21
C VAL A 76 6.75 -7.82 1.79
N LEU A 77 6.44 -8.90 1.07
CA LEU A 77 5.95 -8.85 -0.31
C LEU A 77 4.43 -8.86 -0.37
N GLU A 78 3.81 -9.70 0.46
CA GLU A 78 2.37 -9.90 0.48
C GLU A 78 1.91 -10.35 1.87
N ILE A 79 0.70 -9.96 2.24
CA ILE A 79 -0.01 -10.44 3.41
C ILE A 79 -1.38 -10.96 2.95
N THR A 80 -1.56 -12.27 2.98
CA THR A 80 -2.89 -12.86 2.83
C THR A 80 -3.62 -12.74 4.16
N LEU A 81 -4.72 -11.99 4.14
CA LEU A 81 -5.58 -11.85 5.30
C LEU A 81 -6.24 -13.18 5.63
N ALA A 82 -6.43 -13.42 6.92
CA ALA A 82 -7.05 -14.64 7.42
C ALA A 82 -8.57 -14.44 7.42
N GLN A 83 -9.19 -14.42 8.59
CA GLN A 83 -10.55 -13.91 8.73
C GLN A 83 -10.56 -12.38 8.76
N VAL A 84 -11.34 -11.82 7.86
CA VAL A 84 -11.74 -10.41 7.87
C VAL A 84 -13.23 -10.31 8.17
N PRO A 85 -13.68 -9.24 8.84
CA PRO A 85 -15.10 -8.92 8.96
C PRO A 85 -15.82 -8.95 7.60
N ALA A 86 -17.08 -9.38 7.58
CA ALA A 86 -17.83 -9.62 6.35
C ALA A 86 -17.98 -8.37 5.47
N ASP A 87 -18.10 -7.19 6.09
CA ASP A 87 -18.15 -5.91 5.42
C ASP A 87 -16.82 -5.57 4.72
N GLN A 88 -15.68 -5.81 5.40
CA GLN A 88 -14.35 -5.67 4.79
C GLN A 88 -14.16 -6.65 3.64
N GLN A 89 -14.57 -7.91 3.81
CA GLN A 89 -14.50 -8.91 2.75
C GLN A 89 -15.31 -8.47 1.53
N ALA A 90 -16.53 -7.96 1.73
CA ALA A 90 -17.37 -7.47 0.65
C ALA A 90 -16.73 -6.29 -0.08
N ALA A 91 -16.19 -5.30 0.66
CA ALA A 91 -15.52 -4.14 0.08
C ALA A 91 -14.29 -4.52 -0.76
N ILE A 92 -13.45 -5.44 -0.24
CA ILE A 92 -12.28 -5.98 -0.95
C ILE A 92 -12.73 -6.77 -2.18
N THR A 93 -13.82 -7.52 -2.09
CA THR A 93 -14.36 -8.31 -3.21
C THR A 93 -14.85 -7.39 -4.33
N SER A 94 -15.61 -6.33 -4.03
CA SER A 94 -16.02 -5.33 -5.02
C SER A 94 -14.81 -4.68 -5.70
N PHE A 95 -13.77 -4.36 -4.94
CA PHE A 95 -12.52 -3.82 -5.49
C PHE A 95 -11.88 -4.80 -6.49
N ASN A 96 -11.71 -6.06 -6.09
CA ASN A 96 -11.09 -7.10 -6.93
C ASN A 96 -11.91 -7.41 -8.19
N GLN A 97 -13.24 -7.24 -8.14
CA GLN A 97 -14.13 -7.41 -9.29
C GLN A 97 -14.15 -6.19 -10.23
N GLY A 98 -13.45 -5.11 -9.86
CA GLY A 98 -13.41 -3.88 -10.66
C GLY A 98 -14.61 -2.95 -10.44
N ASP A 99 -15.50 -3.24 -9.49
CA ASP A 99 -16.60 -2.34 -9.11
C ASP A 99 -16.09 -1.26 -8.15
N TYR A 100 -15.25 -0.37 -8.68
CA TYR A 100 -14.60 0.67 -7.89
C TYR A 100 -15.57 1.71 -7.34
N GLY A 101 -16.72 1.91 -8.01
CA GLY A 101 -17.78 2.82 -7.59
C GLY A 101 -18.43 2.38 -6.29
N THR A 102 -18.70 1.08 -6.15
CA THR A 102 -19.22 0.46 -4.91
C THR A 102 -18.11 0.24 -3.88
N ALA A 103 -16.92 -0.17 -4.33
CA ALA A 103 -15.81 -0.47 -3.43
C ALA A 103 -15.34 0.74 -2.62
N LEU A 104 -15.21 1.92 -3.24
CA LEU A 104 -14.71 3.13 -2.57
C LEU A 104 -15.50 3.50 -1.29
N PRO A 105 -16.82 3.73 -1.33
CA PRO A 105 -17.57 4.09 -0.12
C PRO A 105 -17.58 2.95 0.91
N ALA A 106 -17.56 1.68 0.47
CA ALA A 106 -17.47 0.54 1.38
C ALA A 106 -16.11 0.47 2.11
N LEU A 107 -15.01 0.70 1.40
CA LEU A 107 -13.66 0.73 1.99
C LEU A 107 -13.50 1.88 2.99
N ILE A 108 -14.04 3.07 2.69
CA ILE A 108 -14.03 4.21 3.62
C ILE A 108 -14.82 3.87 4.90
N ARG A 109 -15.95 3.17 4.75
CA ARG A 109 -16.82 2.75 5.86
C ARG A 109 -16.12 1.85 6.85
N CYS A 110 -15.41 0.84 6.34
CA CYS A 110 -14.63 -0.12 7.15
C CYS A 110 -13.56 0.54 8.03
N ILE A 111 -13.22 1.81 7.79
CA ILE A 111 -12.21 2.56 8.53
C ILE A 111 -12.86 3.59 9.47
N SER A 112 -13.99 4.18 9.05
CA SER A 112 -14.61 5.33 9.71
C SER A 112 -15.74 4.99 10.69
N GLU A 113 -16.52 3.94 10.41
CA GLU A 113 -17.76 3.63 11.15
C GLU A 113 -17.59 2.61 12.29
N HIS A 114 -16.37 2.13 12.53
CA HIS A 114 -16.12 1.16 13.59
C HIS A 114 -15.89 1.84 14.95
N ASP A 115 -16.58 1.31 15.97
CA ASP A 115 -16.28 1.55 17.38
C ASP A 115 -14.79 1.33 17.64
N ALA A 116 -14.21 2.08 18.57
CA ALA A 116 -12.77 2.03 18.84
C ALA A 116 -12.25 0.61 19.14
N SER A 117 -13.10 -0.27 19.67
CA SER A 117 -12.81 -1.68 19.98
C SER A 117 -12.86 -2.62 18.77
N SER A 118 -13.55 -2.25 17.68
CA SER A 118 -13.72 -3.07 16.48
C SER A 118 -12.91 -2.58 15.28
N ARG A 119 -12.20 -1.45 15.43
CA ARG A 119 -11.31 -0.92 14.38
C ARG A 119 -10.19 -1.92 14.05
N PRO A 120 -9.88 -2.10 12.74
CA PRO A 120 -8.73 -2.86 12.31
C PRO A 120 -7.44 -2.35 12.95
N PRO A 121 -6.39 -3.18 13.07
CA PRO A 121 -5.07 -2.68 13.41
C PRO A 121 -4.61 -1.62 12.40
N VAL A 122 -3.78 -0.66 12.86
CA VAL A 122 -3.38 0.53 12.08
C VAL A 122 -2.88 0.19 10.67
N TRP A 123 -2.05 -0.85 10.53
CA TRP A 123 -1.52 -1.26 9.23
C TRP A 123 -2.62 -1.69 8.25
N ARG A 124 -3.70 -2.33 8.75
CA ARG A 124 -4.83 -2.75 7.93
C ARG A 124 -5.69 -1.55 7.56
N GLN A 125 -5.84 -0.57 8.45
CA GLN A 125 -6.47 0.70 8.10
C GLN A 125 -5.70 1.40 6.98
N GLN A 126 -4.36 1.49 7.08
CA GLN A 126 -3.52 2.07 6.04
C GLN A 126 -3.64 1.34 4.70
N TRP A 127 -3.68 0.00 4.73
CA TRP A 127 -3.88 -0.83 3.55
C TRP A 127 -5.25 -0.61 2.91
N LEU A 128 -6.34 -0.64 3.70
CA LEU A 128 -7.70 -0.37 3.22
C LEU A 128 -7.84 1.06 2.67
N SER A 129 -7.21 2.05 3.29
CA SER A 129 -7.17 3.43 2.78
C SER A 129 -6.43 3.52 1.44
N MET A 130 -5.35 2.76 1.25
CA MET A 130 -4.63 2.73 -0.02
C MET A 130 -5.45 2.04 -1.12
N LEU A 131 -6.17 0.96 -0.79
CA LEU A 131 -7.16 0.37 -1.69
C LEU A 131 -8.28 1.36 -2.05
N ALA A 132 -8.74 2.15 -1.08
CA ALA A 132 -9.72 3.21 -1.32
C ALA A 132 -9.15 4.28 -2.26
N ALA A 133 -7.89 4.68 -2.10
CA ALA A 133 -7.23 5.62 -3.01
C ALA A 133 -7.15 5.07 -4.44
N GLN A 134 -6.83 3.77 -4.60
CA GLN A 134 -6.86 3.09 -5.90
C GLN A 134 -8.27 3.04 -6.49
N ALA A 135 -9.29 2.72 -5.67
CA ALA A 135 -10.68 2.71 -6.11
C ALA A 135 -11.15 4.10 -6.55
N ALA A 136 -10.75 5.15 -5.82
CA ALA A 136 -11.03 6.54 -6.17
C ALA A 136 -10.40 6.91 -7.51
N MET A 137 -9.13 6.58 -7.75
CA MET A 137 -8.50 6.78 -9.06
C MET A 137 -9.27 6.06 -10.17
N ARG A 138 -9.52 4.76 -10.01
CA ARG A 138 -10.12 3.93 -11.07
C ARG A 138 -11.61 4.21 -11.32
N SER A 139 -12.28 4.89 -10.39
CA SER A 139 -13.67 5.38 -10.56
C SER A 139 -13.75 6.84 -10.99
N GLY A 140 -12.64 7.48 -11.38
CA GLY A 140 -12.62 8.85 -11.89
C GLY A 140 -12.61 9.96 -10.82
N ARG A 141 -12.43 9.61 -9.54
CA ARG A 141 -12.48 10.54 -8.40
C ARG A 141 -11.08 10.95 -7.94
N GLY A 142 -10.32 11.58 -8.85
CA GLY A 142 -8.90 11.91 -8.64
C GLY A 142 -8.60 12.79 -7.42
N ASP A 143 -9.44 13.77 -7.09
CA ASP A 143 -9.24 14.60 -5.89
C ASP A 143 -9.33 13.78 -4.59
N ILE A 144 -10.30 12.87 -4.50
CA ILE A 144 -10.45 11.98 -3.34
C ILE A 144 -9.23 11.06 -3.23
N CYS A 145 -8.76 10.54 -4.38
CA CYS A 145 -7.56 9.72 -4.44
C CYS A 145 -6.34 10.45 -3.85
N LEU A 146 -6.05 11.66 -4.31
CA LEU A 146 -4.89 12.43 -3.85
C LEU A 146 -5.02 12.89 -2.40
N GLU A 147 -6.23 13.18 -1.94
CA GLU A 147 -6.48 13.50 -0.53
C GLU A 147 -6.21 12.30 0.40
N LEU A 148 -6.66 11.10 0.01
CA LEU A 148 -6.36 9.87 0.76
C LEU A 148 -4.85 9.59 0.79
N VAL A 149 -4.15 9.75 -0.33
CA VAL A 149 -2.68 9.63 -0.39
C VAL A 149 -2.01 10.65 0.52
N ARG A 150 -2.47 11.91 0.52
CA ARG A 150 -1.94 12.98 1.38
C ARG A 150 -2.04 12.63 2.86
N GLN A 151 -3.19 12.10 3.29
CA GLN A 151 -3.41 11.70 4.68
C GLN A 151 -2.52 10.52 5.08
N LEU A 152 -2.32 9.54 4.18
CA LEU A 152 -1.46 8.40 4.43
C LEU A 152 0.02 8.76 4.48
N ASP A 153 0.46 9.71 3.65
CA ASP A 153 1.86 10.15 3.57
C ASP A 153 2.32 10.99 4.77
N ALA A 154 1.39 11.40 5.65
CA ALA A 154 1.70 12.10 6.89
C ALA A 154 2.62 11.28 7.82
N ARG A 155 2.75 9.97 7.58
CA ARG A 155 3.71 9.09 8.26
C ARG A 155 4.40 8.19 7.24
N PRO A 156 5.65 7.75 7.47
CA PRO A 156 6.27 6.73 6.65
C PRO A 156 5.42 5.46 6.58
N LEU A 157 5.20 4.96 5.37
CA LEU A 157 4.41 3.75 5.11
C LEU A 157 5.34 2.55 4.87
N PRO A 158 4.89 1.32 5.19
CA PRO A 158 5.56 0.10 4.76
C PRO A 158 5.75 0.05 3.23
N ALA A 159 6.83 -0.59 2.77
CA ALA A 159 7.14 -0.72 1.34
C ALA A 159 5.99 -1.36 0.55
N MET A 160 5.34 -2.38 1.12
CA MET A 160 4.17 -3.04 0.53
C MET A 160 3.02 -2.06 0.24
N MET A 161 2.79 -1.07 1.11
CA MET A 161 1.74 -0.06 0.94
C MET A 161 2.14 0.99 -0.08
N LEU A 162 3.42 1.37 -0.13
CA LEU A 162 3.94 2.28 -1.15
C LEU A 162 3.86 1.67 -2.55
N GLY A 163 4.00 0.35 -2.68
CA GLY A 163 3.78 -0.37 -3.94
C GLY A 163 2.33 -0.28 -4.45
N LEU A 164 1.37 0.08 -3.59
CA LEU A 164 -0.04 0.26 -3.94
C LEU A 164 -0.40 1.72 -4.24
N LEU A 165 0.57 2.65 -4.29
CA LEU A 165 0.28 4.03 -4.68
C LEU A 165 -0.45 4.08 -6.04
N PRO A 166 -1.41 5.00 -6.22
CA PRO A 166 -2.22 5.15 -7.44
C PRO A 166 -1.42 5.82 -8.58
N ILE A 167 -0.27 5.23 -8.89
CA ILE A 167 0.64 5.66 -9.95
C ILE A 167 0.11 5.20 -11.31
N ASP A 168 0.14 6.08 -12.31
CA ASP A 168 -0.23 5.72 -13.68
C ASP A 168 0.93 5.01 -14.41
N TRP A 169 1.00 3.68 -14.24
CA TRP A 169 1.99 2.82 -14.88
C TRP A 169 1.66 2.45 -16.33
N THR A 170 0.48 2.76 -16.86
CA THR A 170 0.09 2.39 -18.24
C THR A 170 0.04 3.62 -19.13
N GLY A 171 -0.33 4.78 -18.58
CA GLY A 171 -0.58 6.02 -19.31
C GLY A 171 -2.05 6.23 -19.66
N GLU A 172 -2.96 5.40 -19.12
CA GLU A 172 -4.39 5.48 -19.39
C GLU A 172 -5.03 6.76 -18.82
N PHE A 173 -4.52 7.26 -17.70
CA PHE A 173 -5.09 8.43 -17.02
C PHE A 173 -4.49 9.73 -17.54
N GLY A 174 -3.25 9.71 -18.03
CA GLY A 174 -2.58 10.89 -18.60
C GLY A 174 -3.18 11.44 -19.89
N ALA A 175 -4.20 10.77 -20.47
CA ALA A 175 -4.98 11.24 -21.60
C ALA A 175 -6.34 11.87 -21.21
N ASN A 176 -6.71 11.83 -19.92
CA ASN A 176 -7.97 12.36 -19.42
C ASN A 176 -7.75 13.76 -18.84
N ASP A 177 -8.34 14.78 -19.47
CA ASP A 177 -8.17 16.19 -19.09
C ASP A 177 -8.56 16.47 -17.62
N ALA A 178 -9.58 15.79 -17.09
CA ALA A 178 -9.98 15.97 -15.69
C ALA A 178 -8.88 15.51 -14.72
N PHE A 179 -8.20 14.40 -15.04
CA PHE A 179 -7.07 13.92 -14.24
C PHE A 179 -5.86 14.83 -14.36
N ILE A 180 -5.61 15.40 -15.55
CA ILE A 180 -4.54 16.37 -15.77
C ILE A 180 -4.78 17.62 -14.92
N GLU A 181 -5.98 18.19 -14.94
CA GLU A 181 -6.32 19.38 -14.14
C GLU A 181 -6.18 19.13 -12.63
N ILE A 182 -6.64 17.97 -12.15
CA ILE A 182 -6.45 17.55 -10.76
C ILE A 182 -4.96 17.46 -10.43
N ALA A 183 -4.18 16.73 -11.25
CA ALA A 183 -2.75 16.57 -11.00
C ALA A 183 -1.99 17.91 -11.00
N VAL A 184 -2.34 18.84 -11.90
CA VAL A 184 -1.75 20.20 -11.91
C VAL A 184 -2.01 20.92 -10.60
N ARG A 185 -3.25 20.89 -10.07
CA ARG A 185 -3.58 21.54 -8.79
C ARG A 185 -2.77 20.98 -7.61
N HIS A 186 -2.42 19.70 -7.65
CA HIS A 186 -1.70 19.01 -6.58
C HIS A 186 -0.20 18.85 -6.85
N ALA A 187 0.32 19.32 -7.99
CA ALA A 187 1.72 19.16 -8.40
C ALA A 187 2.72 19.82 -7.43
N SER A 188 2.28 20.82 -6.67
CA SER A 188 3.07 21.52 -5.65
C SER A 188 2.80 21.05 -4.23
N SER A 189 2.07 19.94 -4.02
CA SER A 189 1.71 19.43 -2.69
C SER A 189 2.92 19.20 -1.78
N GLU A 190 2.84 19.52 -0.49
CA GLU A 190 3.91 19.20 0.48
C GLU A 190 4.10 17.69 0.67
N SER A 191 3.07 16.87 0.37
CA SER A 191 3.19 15.42 0.36
C SER A 191 4.01 14.94 -0.83
N LEU A 192 5.11 14.23 -0.54
CA LEU A 192 6.00 13.66 -1.55
C LEU A 192 5.31 12.52 -2.31
N ALA A 193 4.45 11.75 -1.64
CA ALA A 193 3.65 10.71 -2.31
C ALA A 193 2.62 11.34 -3.27
N VAL A 194 1.97 12.45 -2.90
CA VAL A 194 1.06 13.18 -3.81
C VAL A 194 1.83 13.74 -5.00
N LYS A 195 2.99 14.38 -4.77
CA LYS A 195 3.85 14.85 -5.86
C LYS A 195 4.23 13.73 -6.83
N LEU A 196 4.58 12.55 -6.31
CA LEU A 196 4.90 11.37 -7.11
C LEU A 196 3.71 10.92 -7.97
N VAL A 197 2.54 10.77 -7.36
CA VAL A 197 1.31 10.34 -8.06
C VAL A 197 0.91 11.37 -9.12
N ALA A 198 0.84 12.65 -8.76
CA ALA A 198 0.49 13.72 -9.68
C ALA A 198 1.46 13.80 -10.87
N ALA A 199 2.77 13.68 -10.61
CA ALA A 199 3.76 13.64 -11.67
C ALA A 199 3.59 12.42 -12.60
N SER A 200 3.18 11.26 -12.06
CA SER A 200 2.89 10.09 -12.89
C SER A 200 1.73 10.32 -13.87
N TRP A 201 0.68 11.01 -13.43
CA TRP A 201 -0.49 11.33 -14.27
C TRP A 201 -0.15 12.38 -15.34
N LEU A 202 0.75 13.31 -15.03
CA LEU A 202 1.19 14.36 -15.95
C LEU A 202 2.28 13.92 -16.93
N LEU A 203 2.92 12.76 -16.70
CA LEU A 203 4.11 12.34 -17.44
C LEU A 203 3.88 12.20 -18.95
N ARG A 204 2.64 11.89 -19.37
CA ARG A 204 2.26 11.74 -20.77
C ARG A 204 1.45 12.91 -21.32
N SER A 205 1.23 13.95 -20.51
CA SER A 205 0.54 15.16 -20.96
C SER A 205 1.47 15.95 -21.88
N PRO A 206 1.07 16.25 -23.14
CA PRO A 206 1.89 17.05 -24.06
C PRO A 206 2.25 18.43 -23.49
N LYS A 207 1.39 18.98 -22.63
CA LYS A 207 1.56 20.30 -22.02
C LYS A 207 2.46 20.26 -20.78
N TYR A 208 2.40 19.20 -19.97
CA TYR A 208 3.03 19.16 -18.65
C TYR A 208 4.15 18.13 -18.49
N GLN A 209 4.45 17.34 -19.52
CA GLN A 209 5.48 16.30 -19.49
C GLN A 209 6.82 16.81 -18.93
N SER A 210 7.36 17.91 -19.45
CA SER A 210 8.66 18.45 -19.01
C SER A 210 8.67 18.84 -17.52
N ALA A 211 7.56 19.39 -17.02
CA ALA A 211 7.40 19.73 -15.61
C ALA A 211 7.31 18.47 -14.74
N ALA A 212 6.59 17.45 -15.21
CA ALA A 212 6.48 16.15 -14.54
C ALA A 212 7.83 15.43 -14.45
N GLU A 213 8.57 15.36 -15.55
CA GLU A 213 9.93 14.78 -15.58
C GLU A 213 10.88 15.50 -14.63
N SER A 214 10.81 16.83 -14.58
CA SER A 214 11.61 17.64 -13.66
C SER A 214 11.25 17.38 -12.21
N ALA A 215 9.96 17.18 -11.89
CA ALA A 215 9.51 16.81 -10.56
C ALA A 215 10.00 15.40 -10.16
N LEU A 216 9.89 14.43 -11.06
CA LEU A 216 10.37 13.07 -10.82
C LEU A 216 11.89 13.03 -10.61
N LYS A 217 12.68 13.81 -11.37
CA LYS A 217 14.13 13.92 -11.17
C LYS A 217 14.50 14.46 -9.79
N ARG A 218 13.73 15.43 -9.27
CA ARG A 218 13.94 15.93 -7.90
C ARG A 218 13.57 14.88 -6.86
N LEU A 219 12.45 14.18 -7.05
CA LEU A 219 12.02 13.11 -6.15
C LEU A 219 13.02 11.94 -6.14
N SER A 220 13.59 11.57 -7.28
CA SER A 220 14.56 10.48 -7.38
C SER A 220 15.90 10.79 -6.70
N ALA A 221 16.19 12.06 -6.42
CA ALA A 221 17.39 12.49 -5.70
C ALA A 221 17.23 12.50 -4.17
N LEU A 222 16.03 12.20 -3.64
CA LEU A 222 15.77 12.17 -2.20
C LEU A 222 16.51 11.01 -1.52
N THR A 223 17.17 11.31 -0.40
CA THR A 223 17.94 10.31 0.38
C THR A 223 17.16 9.76 1.58
N ASP A 224 16.23 10.56 2.10
CA ASP A 224 15.40 10.35 3.28
C ASP A 224 14.12 9.54 3.00
N ARG A 225 13.60 9.59 1.76
CA ARG A 225 12.41 8.85 1.32
C ARG A 225 12.74 7.86 0.20
N LYS A 226 13.62 6.90 0.50
CA LYS A 226 14.21 5.95 -0.48
C LYS A 226 13.22 5.28 -1.43
N TRP A 227 12.07 4.81 -0.93
CA TRP A 227 11.06 4.16 -1.77
C TRP A 227 10.39 5.13 -2.76
N ILE A 228 10.09 6.36 -2.34
CA ILE A 228 9.57 7.41 -3.24
C ILE A 228 10.62 7.74 -4.30
N ALA A 229 11.88 7.88 -3.89
CA ALA A 229 12.98 8.15 -4.81
C ALA A 229 13.14 7.03 -5.86
N MET A 230 13.08 5.77 -5.42
CA MET A 230 13.15 4.61 -6.31
C MET A 230 11.98 4.55 -7.29
N LEU A 231 10.74 4.76 -6.82
CA LEU A 231 9.55 4.80 -7.68
C LEU A 231 9.63 5.95 -8.69
N ALA A 232 10.13 7.12 -8.28
CA ALA A 232 10.34 8.27 -9.16
C ALA A 232 11.37 7.96 -10.25
N ALA A 233 12.49 7.31 -9.91
CA ALA A 233 13.50 6.87 -10.86
C ALA A 233 12.91 5.88 -11.90
N GLN A 234 12.10 4.92 -11.44
CA GLN A 234 11.42 3.96 -12.30
C GLN A 234 10.40 4.62 -13.24
N LEU A 235 9.68 5.63 -12.77
CA LEU A 235 8.77 6.40 -13.62
C LEU A 235 9.50 7.15 -14.73
N ILE A 236 10.68 7.69 -14.46
CA ILE A 236 11.51 8.35 -15.50
C ILE A 236 11.90 7.35 -16.60
N TRP A 237 12.16 6.08 -16.28
CA TRP A 237 12.50 5.09 -17.32
C TRP A 237 11.38 4.89 -18.33
N ARG A 238 10.13 5.20 -17.98
CA ARG A 238 9.01 5.11 -18.93
C ARG A 238 9.06 6.13 -20.06
N THR A 239 9.89 7.17 -19.94
CA THR A 239 10.12 8.15 -21.01
C THR A 239 11.40 7.88 -21.81
N LYS A 240 12.10 6.79 -21.50
CA LYS A 240 13.40 6.43 -22.09
C LYS A 240 13.31 5.12 -22.88
N THR A 241 14.15 5.00 -23.89
CA THR A 241 14.44 3.74 -24.58
C THR A 241 15.33 2.84 -23.73
N PRO A 242 15.34 1.50 -23.94
CA PRO A 242 16.20 0.59 -23.19
C PRO A 242 17.70 0.99 -23.17
N PRO A 243 18.31 1.45 -24.28
CA PRO A 243 19.70 1.94 -24.25
C PRO A 243 19.90 3.15 -23.34
N GLU A 244 18.97 4.10 -23.34
CA GLU A 244 19.03 5.30 -22.48
C GLU A 244 18.85 4.97 -21.00
N ILE A 245 18.06 3.93 -20.70
CA ILE A 245 17.92 3.39 -19.34
C ILE A 245 19.27 2.85 -18.88
N VAL A 246 19.93 1.98 -19.66
CA VAL A 246 21.24 1.41 -19.31
C VAL A 246 22.31 2.48 -19.10
N ALA A 247 22.32 3.53 -19.91
CA ALA A 247 23.27 4.65 -19.76
C ALA A 247 23.02 5.53 -18.51
N SER A 248 21.91 5.32 -17.79
CA SER A 248 21.54 6.10 -16.60
C SER A 248 21.94 5.43 -15.28
N TYR A 249 22.65 4.30 -15.33
CA TYR A 249 23.16 3.55 -14.17
C TYR A 249 24.68 3.51 -14.13
#